data_AF-A0A9N9DRR2-F1
#
_entry.id   AF-A0A9N9DRR2-F1
#
_cell.length_a   1.000
_cell.length_b   1.000
_cell.length_c   1.000
_cell.angle_alpha   90.00
_cell.angle_beta   90.00
_cell.angle_gamma   90.00
#
_symmetry.space_group_name_H-M   'P 1'
#
loop_
_entity.id
_entity.type
_entity.pdbx_description
1 polymer ?
#
loop_
_entity_poly.entity_id
_entity_poly.type
_entity_poly.pdbx_seq_one_letter_code
_entity_poly.pdbx_strand_id
1 'polypeptide(L)'
;MFYETVKEKADLGQFNGEEIILFPDILLLTPRGRYNIDMFPTFLRLRGKTYDYKIQYTSVIKLFLLPKLDDVHVMFVIGLDPPLRQGQTRYPFLVLQFVKDVKVDMELNMDKETIEKNYNNKLEEKYEDKPLFEVVSSVFKGLTQRKVTVPGSYRSHHGDSAFKCSMKANEGYLYPLEKCFLFIPKPPTFIPIQDIVSVTFSRVSNNASSSRTFDLKFNLKNKSAIQFSSINREEHKNIEEWMKSKNINAQNDMTEDSMFAYKAIEELGDTDEEEEVMPKSRRRGASEPMEIDNEEDEDESVDEDFIAEDNESDVAEEYDENYQGSGSSSSEQDDEPPKKKAKRKK
;
A
#
# COMPACT_ATOMS: atom_id res chain seq x y z
N MET A 1 -33.48 29.17 3.32
CA MET A 1 -33.33 30.57 3.77
C MET A 1 -32.60 30.67 5.11
N PHE A 2 -33.24 30.70 6.30
CA PHE A 2 -32.49 30.94 7.56
C PHE A 2 -31.49 29.82 7.92
N TYR A 3 -31.82 28.55 7.63
CA TYR A 3 -30.92 27.41 7.85
C TYR A 3 -29.69 27.42 6.93
N GLU A 4 -29.83 27.87 5.68
CA GLU A 4 -28.69 28.00 4.75
C GLU A 4 -27.81 29.18 5.15
N THR A 5 -28.39 30.31 5.54
CA THR A 5 -27.62 31.46 6.03
C THR A 5 -26.96 31.17 7.38
N VAL A 6 -27.56 30.35 8.24
CA VAL A 6 -26.95 29.88 9.49
C VAL A 6 -25.89 28.82 9.21
N LYS A 7 -26.05 27.96 8.20
CA LYS A 7 -25.02 26.99 7.80
C LYS A 7 -23.82 27.68 7.15
N GLU A 8 -24.05 28.65 6.25
CA GLU A 8 -22.99 29.51 5.70
C GLU A 8 -22.33 30.37 6.78
N LYS A 9 -23.09 30.97 7.71
CA LYS A 9 -22.53 31.76 8.82
C LYS A 9 -21.89 30.92 9.93
N ALA A 10 -22.29 29.67 10.11
CA ALA A 10 -21.67 28.72 11.03
C ALA A 10 -20.40 28.11 10.42
N ASP A 11 -20.36 27.92 9.09
CA ASP A 11 -19.13 27.56 8.37
C ASP A 11 -18.13 28.72 8.31
N LEU A 12 -18.62 29.97 8.37
CA LEU A 12 -17.81 31.20 8.54
C LEU A 12 -17.46 31.52 10.01
N GLY A 13 -18.05 30.79 10.97
CA GLY A 13 -17.95 31.10 12.39
C GLY A 13 -17.01 30.15 13.13
N GLN A 14 -15.70 30.47 13.17
CA GLN A 14 -14.79 30.30 14.33
C GLN A 14 -13.29 30.17 13.98
N PHE A 15 -12.78 30.74 12.89
CA PHE A 15 -11.33 30.96 12.79
C PHE A 15 -11.03 32.38 12.30
N ASN A 16 -10.72 33.26 13.25
CA ASN A 16 -10.14 34.60 13.01
C ASN A 16 -8.67 34.52 12.53
N GLY A 17 -8.35 33.57 11.65
CA GLY A 17 -7.05 33.47 11.00
C GLY A 17 -7.26 33.65 9.52
N GLU A 18 -6.58 34.60 8.91
CA GLU A 18 -6.60 34.76 7.46
C GLU A 18 -6.12 33.46 6.81
N GLU A 19 -6.95 32.91 5.92
CA GLU A 19 -6.60 31.77 5.09
C GLU A 19 -5.44 32.19 4.18
N ILE A 20 -4.38 31.37 4.17
CA ILE A 20 -3.17 31.63 3.37
C ILE A 20 -3.42 31.21 1.92
N ILE A 21 -3.97 30.01 1.72
CA ILE A 21 -4.23 29.44 0.40
C ILE A 21 -5.23 28.28 0.50
N LEU A 22 -6.04 28.13 -0.54
CA LEU A 22 -6.99 27.05 -0.74
C LEU A 22 -6.54 26.15 -1.88
N PHE A 23 -6.43 24.84 -1.64
CA PHE A 23 -6.30 23.84 -2.71
C PHE A 23 -7.61 23.08 -2.89
N PRO A 24 -8.39 23.36 -3.96
CA PRO A 24 -9.69 22.74 -4.15
C PRO A 24 -9.58 21.34 -4.77
N ASP A 25 -10.53 20.47 -4.42
CA ASP A 25 -10.80 19.16 -5.04
C ASP A 25 -9.58 18.21 -5.16
N ILE A 26 -8.74 18.16 -4.14
CA ILE A 26 -7.57 17.29 -4.13
C ILE A 26 -7.97 15.83 -3.88
N LEU A 27 -7.46 14.93 -4.71
CA LEU A 27 -7.68 13.49 -4.58
C LEU A 27 -6.79 12.88 -3.50
N LEU A 28 -7.41 12.33 -2.46
CA LEU A 28 -6.76 11.48 -1.47
C LEU A 28 -7.09 10.01 -1.75
N LEU A 29 -6.05 9.18 -1.80
CA LEU A 29 -6.15 7.72 -1.86
C LEU A 29 -6.38 7.13 -0.46
N THR A 30 -5.83 7.78 0.57
CA THR A 30 -5.96 7.38 1.98
C THR A 30 -6.05 8.63 2.86
N PRO A 31 -7.12 8.84 3.65
CA PRO A 31 -8.47 8.27 3.48
C PRO A 31 -9.01 8.55 2.07
N ARG A 32 -9.75 7.61 1.48
CA ARG A 32 -10.23 7.76 0.11
C ARG A 32 -11.29 8.85 0.01
N GLY A 33 -11.05 9.87 -0.80
CA GLY A 33 -12.01 10.92 -1.06
C GLY A 33 -11.42 12.11 -1.81
N ARG A 34 -12.30 13.05 -2.17
CA ARG A 34 -11.91 14.38 -2.66
C ARG A 34 -12.06 15.38 -1.52
N TYR A 35 -11.04 16.20 -1.30
CA TYR A 35 -10.99 17.15 -0.20
C TYR A 35 -10.46 18.50 -0.67
N ASN A 36 -11.02 19.56 -0.13
CA ASN A 36 -10.40 20.88 -0.16
C ASN A 36 -9.40 20.96 1.00
N ILE A 37 -8.23 21.53 0.73
CA ILE A 37 -7.19 21.76 1.74
C ILE A 37 -7.06 23.27 1.94
N ASP A 38 -7.59 23.76 3.04
CA ASP A 38 -7.47 25.17 3.44
C ASP A 38 -6.25 25.29 4.37
N MET A 39 -5.28 26.12 4.03
CA MET A 39 -4.06 26.29 4.83
C MET A 39 -4.13 27.59 5.62
N PHE A 40 -3.90 27.52 6.93
CA PHE A 40 -3.83 28.67 7.84
C PHE A 40 -2.42 28.79 8.43
N PRO A 41 -2.08 29.85 9.18
CA PRO A 41 -0.72 30.01 9.71
C PRO A 41 -0.24 28.91 10.67
N THR A 42 -1.15 28.27 11.41
CA THR A 42 -0.78 27.27 12.46
C THR A 42 -1.33 25.86 12.20
N PHE A 43 -2.34 25.74 11.35
CA PHE A 43 -3.02 24.48 11.06
C PHE A 43 -3.51 24.47 9.61
N LEU A 44 -3.90 23.30 9.13
CA LEU A 44 -4.67 23.14 7.90
C LEU A 44 -6.03 22.52 8.21
N ARG A 45 -7.00 22.79 7.34
CA ARG A 45 -8.33 22.19 7.36
C ARG A 45 -8.48 21.31 6.12
N LEU A 46 -8.82 20.05 6.31
CA LEU A 46 -9.08 19.08 5.27
C LEU A 46 -10.59 18.86 5.19
N ARG A 47 -11.26 19.56 4.26
CA ARG A 47 -12.72 19.57 4.10
C ARG A 47 -13.16 18.63 3.00
N GLY A 48 -13.79 17.52 3.36
CA GLY A 48 -14.47 16.62 2.43
C GLY A 48 -15.98 16.83 2.46
N LYS A 49 -16.71 16.08 1.62
CA LYS A 49 -18.17 16.11 1.61
C LYS A 49 -18.80 15.63 2.92
N THR A 50 -18.18 14.64 3.55
CA THR A 50 -18.72 13.96 4.75
C THR A 50 -17.94 14.28 6.01
N TYR A 51 -16.62 14.47 5.88
CA TYR A 51 -15.73 14.65 7.02
C TYR A 51 -14.88 15.89 6.84
N ASP A 52 -14.69 16.58 7.97
CA ASP A 52 -13.87 17.78 8.07
C ASP A 52 -12.86 17.57 9.19
N TYR A 53 -11.60 17.88 8.92
CA TYR A 53 -10.52 17.69 9.86
C TYR A 53 -9.68 18.94 9.99
N LYS A 54 -9.42 19.34 11.24
CA LYS A 54 -8.43 20.35 11.58
C LYS A 54 -7.13 19.67 12.00
N ILE A 55 -6.04 19.88 11.26
CA ILE A 55 -4.74 19.25 11.49
C ILE A 55 -3.72 20.34 11.82
N GLN A 56 -3.15 20.28 13.02
CA GLN A 56 -2.08 21.20 13.43
C GLN A 56 -0.77 20.86 12.69
N TYR A 57 0.01 21.87 12.31
CA TYR A 57 1.31 21.60 11.66
C TYR A 57 2.30 20.86 12.56
N THR A 58 2.16 21.00 13.87
CA THR A 58 2.94 20.24 14.86
C THR A 58 2.72 18.72 14.76
N SER A 59 1.53 18.28 14.33
CA SER A 59 1.21 16.87 14.10
C SER A 59 1.81 16.31 12.82
N VAL A 60 2.27 17.16 11.90
CA VAL A 60 2.94 16.73 10.67
C VAL A 60 4.39 16.36 10.99
N ILE A 61 4.69 15.07 10.91
CA ILE A 61 6.01 14.52 11.26
C ILE A 61 6.88 14.24 10.04
N LYS A 62 6.27 13.93 8.88
CA LYS A 62 6.98 13.50 7.67
C LYS A 62 6.23 13.93 6.42
N LEU A 63 6.98 14.32 5.39
CA LEU A 63 6.46 14.64 4.06
C LEU A 63 7.24 13.84 3.03
N PHE A 64 6.54 13.24 2.08
CA PHE A 64 7.15 12.53 0.94
C PHE A 64 6.52 13.00 -0.35
N LEU A 65 7.32 13.20 -1.39
CA LEU A 65 6.87 13.48 -2.75
C LEU A 65 7.46 12.40 -3.66
N LEU A 66 6.60 11.53 -4.18
CA LEU A 66 7.00 10.28 -4.83
C LEU A 66 6.32 10.15 -6.19
N PRO A 67 7.08 10.00 -7.30
CA PRO A 67 6.50 9.74 -8.61
C PRO A 67 5.92 8.33 -8.64
N LYS A 68 4.75 8.16 -9.25
CA LYS A 68 4.18 6.84 -9.51
C LYS A 68 4.85 6.23 -10.74
N LEU A 69 4.86 4.89 -10.84
CA LEU A 69 5.44 4.14 -11.97
C LEU A 69 4.66 4.28 -13.28
N ASP A 70 3.51 4.97 -13.30
CA ASP A 70 2.73 5.18 -14.52
C ASP A 70 3.18 6.40 -15.33
N ASP A 71 4.23 7.07 -14.89
CA ASP A 71 4.78 8.33 -15.41
C ASP A 71 3.80 9.52 -15.50
N VAL A 72 2.52 9.33 -15.14
CA VAL A 72 1.48 10.37 -15.23
C VAL A 72 1.22 11.03 -13.88
N HIS A 73 1.37 10.28 -12.78
CA HIS A 73 0.98 10.75 -11.46
C HIS A 73 2.14 10.95 -10.50
N VAL A 74 1.94 11.84 -9.54
CA VAL A 74 2.80 12.02 -8.36
C VAL A 74 1.95 11.86 -7.12
N MET A 75 2.49 11.14 -6.13
CA MET A 75 1.88 10.99 -4.83
C MET A 75 2.60 11.86 -3.81
N PHE A 76 1.82 12.59 -3.01
CA PHE A 76 2.31 13.33 -1.86
C PHE A 76 1.80 12.67 -0.58
N VAL A 77 2.72 12.22 0.28
CA VAL A 77 2.38 11.47 1.49
C VAL A 77 2.70 12.31 2.72
N ILE A 78 1.72 12.47 3.60
CA ILE A 78 1.83 13.26 4.83
C ILE A 78 1.72 12.30 6.01
N GLY A 79 2.80 12.15 6.78
CA GLY A 79 2.80 11.40 8.03
C GLY A 79 2.32 12.26 9.20
N LEU A 80 1.36 11.74 9.96
CA LEU A 80 0.69 12.40 11.08
C LEU A 80 0.91 11.65 12.39
N ASP A 81 1.24 12.40 13.44
CA ASP A 81 1.25 11.92 14.82
C ASP A 81 0.67 13.02 15.74
N PRO A 82 -0.51 12.81 16.37
CA PRO A 82 -1.33 11.60 16.34
C PRO A 82 -1.99 11.34 14.96
N PRO A 83 -2.39 10.09 14.67
CA PRO A 83 -3.07 9.75 13.42
C PRO A 83 -4.46 10.40 13.33
N LEU A 84 -4.87 10.74 12.11
CA LEU A 84 -6.23 11.19 11.84
C LEU A 84 -7.24 10.09 12.21
N ARG A 85 -8.38 10.45 12.81
CA ARG A 85 -9.41 9.48 13.20
C ARG A 85 -10.69 9.67 12.39
N GLN A 86 -11.24 8.57 11.90
CA GLN A 86 -12.54 8.53 11.25
C GLN A 86 -13.33 7.36 11.84
N GLY A 87 -14.23 7.64 12.77
CA GLY A 87 -14.87 6.60 13.59
C GLY A 87 -13.82 5.78 14.34
N GLN A 88 -13.80 4.47 14.12
CA GLN A 88 -12.81 3.56 14.72
C GLN A 88 -11.48 3.51 13.94
N THR A 89 -11.47 3.90 12.66
CA THR A 89 -10.29 3.82 11.80
C THR A 89 -9.32 4.97 12.06
N ARG A 90 -8.02 4.65 12.08
CA ARG A 90 -6.94 5.62 12.26
C ARG A 90 -6.08 5.68 10.99
N TYR A 91 -5.77 6.89 10.55
CA TYR A 91 -4.92 7.16 9.39
C TYR A 91 -3.65 7.89 9.83
N PRO A 92 -2.55 7.17 10.08
CA PRO A 92 -1.24 7.78 10.38
C PRO A 92 -0.60 8.43 9.15
N PHE A 93 -1.10 8.14 7.95
CA PHE A 93 -0.63 8.75 6.70
C PHE A 93 -1.81 9.20 5.86
N LEU A 94 -1.69 10.39 5.29
CA LEU A 94 -2.51 10.85 4.18
C LEU A 94 -1.75 10.61 2.88
N VAL A 95 -2.40 10.09 1.85
CA VAL A 95 -1.81 9.89 0.53
C VAL A 95 -2.62 10.68 -0.49
N LEU A 96 -2.05 11.76 -0.99
CA LEU A 96 -2.61 12.60 -2.04
C LEU A 96 -2.07 12.15 -3.40
N GLN A 97 -2.88 12.25 -4.45
CA GLN A 97 -2.48 11.97 -5.82
C GLN A 97 -2.72 13.19 -6.71
N PHE A 98 -1.71 13.54 -7.49
CA PHE A 98 -1.71 14.62 -8.47
C PHE A 98 -1.38 14.08 -9.85
N VAL A 99 -1.86 14.76 -10.89
CA VAL A 99 -1.42 14.57 -12.27
C VAL A 99 -0.23 15.50 -12.51
N LYS A 100 0.86 14.99 -13.10
CA LYS A 100 2.14 15.73 -13.26
C LYS A 100 1.98 17.04 -14.03
N ASP A 101 1.24 17.01 -15.13
CA ASP A 101 1.18 18.14 -16.08
C ASP A 101 0.12 19.19 -15.75
N VAL A 102 -0.59 19.04 -14.63
CA VAL A 102 -1.57 20.04 -14.19
C VAL A 102 -0.84 21.22 -13.57
N LYS A 103 -0.77 22.30 -14.33
CA LYS A 103 -0.23 23.59 -13.89
C LYS A 103 -1.33 24.48 -13.33
N VAL A 104 -0.97 25.32 -12.37
CA VAL A 104 -1.87 26.21 -11.66
C VAL A 104 -1.21 27.54 -11.38
N ASP A 105 -2.02 28.59 -11.38
CA ASP A 105 -1.65 29.92 -10.92
C ASP A 105 -2.30 30.17 -9.55
N MET A 106 -1.50 30.36 -8.51
CA MET A 106 -2.00 30.57 -7.16
C MET A 106 -1.18 31.64 -6.42
N GLU A 107 -1.88 32.48 -5.68
CA GLU A 107 -1.29 33.55 -4.87
C GLU A 107 -1.50 33.24 -3.39
N LEU A 108 -0.43 33.36 -2.60
CA LEU A 108 -0.49 33.27 -1.15
C LEU A 108 -1.02 34.58 -0.60
N ASN A 109 -2.00 34.50 0.28
CA ASN A 109 -2.48 35.64 1.04
C ASN A 109 -1.52 35.95 2.20
N MET A 110 -0.29 36.35 1.88
CA MET A 110 0.76 36.71 2.84
C MET A 110 1.68 37.79 2.28
N ASP A 111 2.01 38.79 3.11
CA ASP A 111 2.99 39.82 2.73
C ASP A 111 4.40 39.23 2.56
N LYS A 112 5.17 39.80 1.61
CA LYS A 112 6.58 39.43 1.35
C LYS A 112 7.46 39.50 2.59
N GLU A 113 7.25 40.49 3.45
CA GLU A 113 8.01 40.61 4.71
C GLU A 113 7.75 39.44 5.67
N THR A 114 6.53 38.94 5.71
CA THR A 114 6.14 37.81 6.56
C THR A 114 6.75 36.52 6.01
N ILE A 115 6.80 36.36 4.69
CA ILE A 115 7.46 35.26 4.01
C ILE A 115 8.96 35.23 4.32
N GLU A 116 9.63 36.38 4.23
CA GLU A 116 11.05 36.52 4.55
C GLU A 116 11.35 36.20 6.01
N LYS A 117 10.61 36.84 6.93
CA LYS A 117 10.87 36.74 8.39
C LYS A 117 10.54 35.36 8.97
N ASN A 118 9.42 34.76 8.55
CA ASN A 118 8.89 33.55 9.19
C ASN A 118 9.19 32.26 8.41
N TYR A 119 9.42 32.35 7.10
CA TYR A 119 9.55 31.18 6.22
C TYR A 119 10.88 31.11 5.47
N ASN A 120 11.82 32.01 5.76
CA ASN A 120 13.18 32.03 5.20
C ASN A 120 13.19 31.94 3.65
N ASN A 121 12.28 32.65 2.97
CA ASN A 121 12.14 32.61 1.51
C ASN A 121 11.92 31.20 0.91
N LYS A 122 11.34 30.28 1.69
CA LYS A 122 10.94 28.97 1.18
C LYS A 122 9.61 28.99 0.42
N LEU A 123 8.87 30.08 0.53
CA LEU A 123 7.58 30.29 -0.12
C LEU A 123 7.69 31.45 -1.10
N GLU A 124 6.95 31.37 -2.19
CA GLU A 124 6.76 32.47 -3.13
C GLU A 124 5.37 33.07 -2.91
N GLU A 125 5.25 34.40 -3.05
CA GLU A 125 3.97 35.11 -2.95
C GLU A 125 3.02 34.67 -4.08
N LYS A 126 3.53 34.53 -5.30
CA LYS A 126 2.78 34.07 -6.47
C LYS A 126 3.48 32.88 -7.11
N TYR A 127 2.74 31.82 -7.33
CA TYR A 127 3.16 30.66 -8.11
C TYR A 127 2.46 30.76 -9.47
N GLU A 128 3.21 31.07 -10.52
CA GLU A 128 2.71 31.19 -11.90
C GLU A 128 3.23 30.03 -12.77
N ASP A 129 2.34 29.41 -13.54
CA ASP A 129 2.61 28.30 -14.47
C ASP A 129 3.38 27.11 -13.83
N LYS A 130 3.13 26.84 -12.55
CA LYS A 130 3.80 25.77 -11.79
C LYS A 130 2.94 24.51 -11.64
N PRO A 131 3.53 23.30 -11.68
CA PRO A 131 2.79 22.07 -11.41
C PRO A 131 2.17 22.07 -10.02
N LEU A 132 0.91 21.66 -9.91
CA LEU A 132 0.15 21.69 -8.65
C LEU A 132 0.85 20.93 -7.51
N PHE A 133 1.47 19.78 -7.81
CA PHE A 133 2.18 19.00 -6.80
C PHE A 133 3.40 19.73 -6.24
N GLU A 134 4.09 20.55 -7.05
CA GLU A 134 5.21 21.35 -6.60
C GLU A 134 4.75 22.46 -5.67
N VAL A 135 3.70 23.19 -6.08
CA VAL A 135 3.13 24.27 -5.25
C VAL A 135 2.65 23.74 -3.91
N VAL A 136 1.86 22.65 -3.91
CA VAL A 136 1.40 21.99 -2.67
C VAL A 136 2.60 21.57 -1.81
N SER A 137 3.58 20.88 -2.40
CA SER A 137 4.75 20.40 -1.63
C SER A 137 5.58 21.55 -1.04
N SER A 138 5.73 22.66 -1.76
CA SER A 138 6.44 23.86 -1.32
C SER A 138 5.72 24.55 -0.17
N VAL A 139 4.41 24.74 -0.30
CA VAL A 139 3.55 25.33 0.74
C VAL A 139 3.59 24.48 2.01
N PHE A 140 3.43 23.16 1.89
CA PHE A 140 3.55 22.26 3.05
C PHE A 140 4.94 22.31 3.68
N LYS A 141 6.02 22.34 2.89
CA LYS A 141 7.39 22.44 3.38
C LYS A 141 7.64 23.74 4.15
N GLY A 142 7.13 24.86 3.64
CA GLY A 142 7.25 26.16 4.29
C GLY A 142 6.44 26.21 5.58
N LEU A 143 5.14 25.90 5.53
CA LEU A 143 4.25 26.05 6.67
C LEU A 143 4.52 25.05 7.80
N THR A 144 4.90 23.80 7.47
CA THR A 144 5.24 22.79 8.49
C THR A 144 6.71 22.82 8.92
N GLN A 145 7.56 23.54 8.19
CA GLN A 145 9.02 23.54 8.36
C GLN A 145 9.65 22.13 8.31
N ARG A 146 8.96 21.15 7.72
CA ARG A 146 9.44 19.77 7.54
C ARG A 146 10.09 19.60 6.17
N LYS A 147 11.16 18.83 6.11
CA LYS A 147 11.79 18.46 4.84
C LYS A 147 10.88 17.50 4.07
N VAL A 148 10.69 17.77 2.79
CA VAL A 148 10.05 16.86 1.84
C VAL A 148 11.07 15.82 1.40
N THR A 149 10.76 14.54 1.63
CA THR A 149 11.58 13.42 1.20
C THR A 149 11.19 13.03 -0.22
N VAL A 150 12.17 13.01 -1.11
CA VAL A 150 12.03 12.59 -2.51
C VAL A 150 12.72 11.22 -2.70
N PRO A 151 12.52 10.54 -3.84
CA PRO A 151 13.23 9.30 -4.12
C PRO A 151 14.75 9.43 -3.98
N GLY A 152 15.38 8.36 -3.50
CA GLY A 152 16.83 8.30 -3.31
C GLY A 152 17.58 7.81 -4.54
N SER A 153 18.69 7.13 -4.29
CA SER A 153 19.55 6.54 -5.32
C SER A 153 19.03 5.23 -5.91
N TYR A 154 18.00 4.61 -5.32
CA TYR A 154 17.46 3.34 -5.83
C TYR A 154 16.92 3.50 -7.26
N ARG A 155 17.22 2.53 -8.11
CA ARG A 155 16.64 2.40 -9.45
C ARG A 155 16.23 0.95 -9.68
N SER A 156 14.98 0.75 -10.10
CA SER A 156 14.40 -0.54 -10.49
C SER A 156 15.06 -1.06 -11.78
N HIS A 157 14.68 -2.27 -12.22
CA HIS A 157 15.18 -2.81 -13.48
C HIS A 157 14.85 -1.89 -14.67
N HIS A 158 13.66 -1.27 -14.65
CA HIS A 158 13.22 -0.30 -15.66
C HIS A 158 13.65 1.14 -15.40
N GLY A 159 14.48 1.39 -14.36
CA GLY A 159 14.95 2.74 -14.01
C GLY A 159 13.99 3.55 -13.14
N ASP A 160 12.92 2.94 -12.63
CA ASP A 160 11.96 3.59 -11.74
C ASP A 160 12.49 3.75 -10.31
N SER A 161 11.88 4.66 -9.56
CA SER A 161 12.21 4.92 -8.15
C SER A 161 11.58 3.95 -7.15
N ALA A 162 10.78 2.99 -7.63
CA ALA A 162 10.06 2.01 -6.83
C ALA A 162 9.77 0.77 -7.69
N PHE A 163 9.25 -0.27 -7.03
CA PHE A 163 8.80 -1.49 -7.71
C PHE A 163 7.40 -1.86 -7.24
N LYS A 164 6.64 -2.52 -8.13
CA LYS A 164 5.29 -3.01 -7.83
C LYS A 164 5.38 -4.22 -6.90
N CYS A 165 4.54 -4.25 -5.87
CA CYS A 165 4.41 -5.38 -4.98
C CYS A 165 3.02 -5.41 -4.31
N SER A 166 2.71 -6.52 -3.66
CA SER A 166 1.46 -6.72 -2.95
C SER A 166 1.72 -6.86 -1.46
N MET A 167 0.95 -6.16 -0.63
CA MET A 167 0.95 -6.36 0.81
C MET A 167 -0.42 -6.90 1.23
N LYS A 168 -0.43 -8.16 1.67
CA LYS A 168 -1.65 -8.94 1.86
C LYS A 168 -2.46 -8.94 0.54
N ALA A 169 -3.73 -8.55 0.58
CA ALA A 169 -4.60 -8.49 -0.59
C ALA A 169 -4.55 -7.15 -1.37
N ASN A 170 -3.68 -6.20 -0.98
CA ASN A 170 -3.61 -4.90 -1.65
C ASN A 170 -2.34 -4.78 -2.49
N GLU A 171 -2.51 -4.43 -3.76
CA GLU A 171 -1.40 -4.06 -4.62
C GLU A 171 -0.95 -2.61 -4.36
N GLY A 172 0.34 -2.36 -4.52
CA GLY A 172 0.92 -1.04 -4.40
C GLY A 172 2.35 -0.99 -4.90
N TYR A 173 3.08 0.00 -4.41
CA TYR A 173 4.46 0.26 -4.77
C TYR A 173 5.28 0.41 -3.49
N LEU A 174 6.42 -0.25 -3.45
CA LEU A 174 7.40 -0.10 -2.39
C LEU A 174 8.50 0.83 -2.87
N TYR A 175 8.73 1.92 -2.14
CA TYR A 175 9.77 2.91 -2.41
C TYR A 175 10.94 2.70 -1.45
N PRO A 176 12.10 2.21 -1.93
CA PRO A 176 13.35 2.24 -1.18
C PRO A 176 13.88 3.68 -1.14
N LEU A 177 13.78 4.33 0.01
CA LEU A 177 14.27 5.69 0.24
C LEU A 177 15.55 5.66 1.07
N GLU A 178 16.22 6.81 1.17
CA GLU A 178 17.53 6.91 1.81
C GLU A 178 17.58 6.44 3.28
N LYS A 179 16.45 6.55 4.01
CA LYS A 179 16.36 6.22 5.44
C LYS A 179 15.23 5.25 5.80
N CYS A 180 14.40 4.87 4.83
CA CYS A 180 13.21 4.07 5.08
C CYS A 180 12.70 3.40 3.80
N PHE A 181 11.89 2.38 3.95
CA PHE A 181 10.97 1.91 2.91
C PHE A 181 9.59 2.49 3.15
N LEU A 182 8.91 2.87 2.09
CA LEU A 182 7.52 3.33 2.15
C LEU A 182 6.67 2.58 1.13
N PHE A 183 5.68 1.83 1.62
CA PHE A 183 4.67 1.19 0.78
C PHE A 183 3.43 2.08 0.69
N ILE A 184 2.96 2.36 -0.52
CA ILE A 184 1.75 3.15 -0.83
C ILE A 184 1.06 2.56 -2.08
N PRO A 185 -0.26 2.74 -2.27
CA PRO A 185 -1.16 3.68 -1.58
C PRO A 185 -1.90 3.12 -0.36
N LYS A 186 -2.09 1.80 -0.23
CA LYS A 186 -2.94 1.23 0.82
C LYS A 186 -2.52 -0.17 1.29
N PRO A 187 -2.45 -0.41 2.62
CA PRO A 187 -2.36 0.60 3.67
C PRO A 187 -0.95 1.22 3.66
N PRO A 188 -0.81 2.56 3.76
CA PRO A 188 0.50 3.19 3.81
C PRO A 188 1.35 2.61 4.94
N THR A 189 2.51 2.05 4.60
CA THR A 189 3.38 1.37 5.57
C THR A 189 4.78 1.92 5.49
N PHE A 190 5.22 2.51 6.59
CA PHE A 190 6.53 3.14 6.72
C PHE A 190 7.44 2.26 7.56
N ILE A 191 8.60 1.89 7.01
CA ILE A 191 9.57 1.01 7.64
C ILE A 191 10.92 1.73 7.68
N PRO A 192 11.35 2.29 8.83
CA PRO A 192 12.68 2.87 8.98
C PRO A 192 13.76 1.82 8.74
N ILE A 193 14.83 2.18 8.00
CA ILE A 193 15.97 1.26 7.80
C ILE A 193 16.60 0.87 9.13
N GLN A 194 16.68 1.81 10.06
CA GLN A 194 17.21 1.58 11.42
C GLN A 194 16.42 0.54 12.22
N ASP A 195 15.17 0.23 11.85
CA ASP A 195 14.33 -0.73 12.55
C ASP A 195 14.41 -2.13 11.93
N ILE A 196 15.07 -2.27 10.78
CA ILE A 196 15.26 -3.54 10.07
C ILE A 196 16.41 -4.31 10.72
N VAL A 197 16.18 -5.59 11.03
CA VAL A 197 17.20 -6.53 11.51
C VAL A 197 17.75 -7.35 10.35
N SER A 198 16.85 -7.94 9.55
CA SER A 198 17.19 -8.66 8.33
C SER A 198 16.04 -8.58 7.34
N VAL A 199 16.36 -8.78 6.07
CA VAL A 199 15.38 -8.92 4.99
C VAL A 199 15.57 -10.30 4.37
N THR A 200 14.51 -11.08 4.31
CA THR A 200 14.53 -12.44 3.77
C THR A 200 13.85 -12.46 2.40
N PHE A 201 14.56 -12.91 1.38
CA PHE A 201 14.02 -13.20 0.05
C PHE A 201 13.52 -14.65 0.03
N SER A 202 12.26 -14.86 -0.33
CA SER A 202 11.67 -16.21 -0.41
C SER A 202 10.96 -16.44 -1.75
N ARG A 203 10.77 -17.72 -2.10
CA ARG A 203 10.13 -18.17 -3.35
C ARG A 203 10.87 -17.79 -4.65
N VAL A 204 12.19 -17.62 -4.59
CA VAL A 204 13.04 -17.50 -5.80
C VAL A 204 13.32 -18.89 -6.45
N SER A 205 12.36 -19.82 -6.40
CA SER A 205 12.56 -21.25 -6.75
C SER A 205 12.39 -21.56 -8.24
N ASN A 206 13.04 -22.64 -8.68
CA ASN A 206 13.37 -23.00 -10.05
C ASN A 206 12.58 -24.20 -10.63
N ASN A 207 11.45 -24.60 -10.03
CA ASN A 207 10.64 -25.67 -10.62
C ASN A 207 9.87 -25.14 -11.85
N ALA A 208 9.83 -25.94 -12.92
CA ALA A 208 9.43 -25.65 -14.31
C ALA A 208 7.97 -25.17 -14.54
N SER A 209 7.35 -24.60 -13.52
CA SER A 209 6.16 -23.75 -13.57
C SER A 209 6.51 -22.40 -12.92
N SER A 210 7.43 -21.69 -13.60
CA SER A 210 8.16 -20.50 -13.14
C SER A 210 7.29 -19.52 -12.34
N SER A 211 7.54 -19.37 -11.03
CA SER A 211 7.05 -18.17 -10.36
C SER A 211 7.88 -16.99 -10.88
N ARG A 212 7.30 -16.21 -11.79
CA ARG A 212 7.88 -14.95 -12.32
C ARG A 212 8.10 -13.89 -11.23
N THR A 213 7.69 -14.20 -9.99
CA THR A 213 7.73 -13.30 -8.86
C THR A 213 8.34 -13.96 -7.62
N PHE A 214 8.92 -13.15 -6.74
CA PHE A 214 9.38 -13.55 -5.42
C PHE A 214 8.71 -12.73 -4.32
N ASP A 215 8.93 -13.14 -3.06
CA ASP A 215 8.42 -12.45 -1.87
C ASP A 215 9.58 -11.87 -1.04
N LEU A 216 9.33 -10.72 -0.41
CA LEU A 216 10.28 -9.99 0.42
C LEU A 216 9.73 -9.83 1.84
N LYS A 217 10.43 -10.37 2.82
CA LYS A 217 10.03 -10.32 4.24
C LYS A 217 11.00 -9.48 5.06
N PHE A 218 10.52 -8.37 5.59
CA PHE A 218 11.25 -7.51 6.53
C PHE A 218 11.08 -8.01 7.95
N ASN A 219 12.16 -8.40 8.61
CA ASN A 219 12.17 -8.72 10.03
C ASN A 219 12.61 -7.47 10.82
N LEU A 220 11.74 -6.96 11.68
CA LEU A 220 11.97 -5.71 12.42
C LEU A 220 12.44 -5.99 13.86
N LYS A 221 13.09 -5.00 14.48
CA LYS A 221 13.63 -5.08 15.85
C LYS A 221 12.58 -5.39 16.91
N ASN A 222 11.33 -4.98 16.68
CA ASN A 222 10.20 -5.24 17.57
C ASN A 222 9.63 -6.67 17.43
N LYS A 223 10.34 -7.59 16.76
CA LYS A 223 9.92 -8.97 16.43
C LYS A 223 8.67 -9.06 15.54
N SER A 224 8.24 -7.96 14.94
CA SER A 224 7.21 -8.01 13.88
C SER A 224 7.88 -8.26 12.53
N ALA A 225 7.14 -8.90 11.63
CA ALA A 225 7.57 -9.11 10.26
C ALA A 225 6.52 -8.53 9.30
N ILE A 226 7.01 -7.87 8.24
CA ILE A 226 6.17 -7.33 7.17
C ILE A 226 6.59 -8.02 5.88
N GLN A 227 5.62 -8.66 5.22
CA GLN A 227 5.85 -9.39 3.97
C GLN A 227 5.20 -8.65 2.81
N PHE A 228 5.97 -8.50 1.73
CA PHE A 228 5.51 -8.08 0.43
C PHE A 228 5.66 -9.25 -0.55
N SER A 229 4.66 -9.48 -1.37
CA SER A 229 4.63 -10.57 -2.35
C SER A 229 4.51 -10.04 -3.77
N SER A 230 4.59 -10.96 -4.73
CA SER A 230 4.34 -10.66 -6.16
C SER A 230 5.32 -9.64 -6.76
N ILE A 231 6.58 -9.64 -6.31
CA ILE A 231 7.63 -8.76 -6.85
C ILE A 231 8.26 -9.45 -8.06
N ASN A 232 8.38 -8.77 -9.20
CA ASN A 232 9.00 -9.35 -10.40
C ASN A 232 10.45 -9.78 -10.14
N ARG A 233 10.85 -10.96 -10.62
CA ARG A 233 12.19 -11.54 -10.45
C ARG A 233 13.32 -10.65 -10.99
N GLU A 234 13.05 -9.87 -12.03
CA GLU A 234 13.99 -8.89 -12.61
C GLU A 234 14.45 -7.82 -11.59
N GLU A 235 13.61 -7.50 -10.61
CA GLU A 235 13.93 -6.51 -9.56
C GLU A 235 14.88 -7.05 -8.48
N HIS A 236 15.06 -8.37 -8.40
CA HIS A 236 15.78 -9.00 -7.30
C HIS A 236 17.22 -8.47 -7.15
N LYS A 237 17.97 -8.44 -8.26
CA LYS A 237 19.37 -7.98 -8.27
C LYS A 237 19.49 -6.53 -7.81
N ASN A 238 18.68 -5.63 -8.36
CA ASN A 238 18.69 -4.21 -8.03
C ASN A 238 18.34 -3.96 -6.55
N ILE A 239 17.34 -4.69 -6.03
CA ILE A 239 16.94 -4.60 -4.61
C ILE A 239 18.07 -5.10 -3.71
N GLU A 240 18.67 -6.25 -4.03
CA GLU A 240 19.74 -6.85 -3.24
C GLU A 240 20.99 -5.96 -3.20
N GLU A 241 21.44 -5.45 -4.35
CA GLU A 241 22.58 -4.53 -4.45
C GLU A 241 22.34 -3.23 -3.67
N TRP A 242 21.14 -2.66 -3.78
CA TRP A 242 20.79 -1.46 -3.03
C TRP A 242 20.76 -1.72 -1.52
N MET A 243 20.20 -2.84 -1.07
CA MET A 243 20.19 -3.23 0.35
C MET A 243 21.61 -3.43 0.89
N LYS A 244 22.50 -4.06 0.11
CA LYS A 244 23.93 -4.18 0.45
C LYS A 244 24.59 -2.81 0.60
N SER A 245 24.32 -1.88 -0.31
CA SER A 245 24.85 -0.50 -0.23
C SER A 245 24.41 0.25 1.04
N LYS A 246 23.25 -0.11 1.61
CA LYS A 246 22.72 0.45 2.86
C LYS A 246 23.10 -0.35 4.11
N ASN A 247 23.96 -1.36 3.98
CA ASN A 247 24.35 -2.29 5.05
C ASN A 247 23.15 -3.01 5.69
N ILE A 248 22.13 -3.33 4.91
CA ILE A 248 20.99 -4.13 5.35
C ILE A 248 21.34 -5.62 5.16
N ASN A 249 21.13 -6.43 6.21
CA ASN A 249 21.38 -7.86 6.14
C ASN A 249 20.32 -8.57 5.28
N ALA A 250 20.66 -8.80 4.01
CA ALA A 250 19.86 -9.57 3.07
C ALA A 250 20.17 -11.07 3.21
N GLN A 251 19.15 -11.86 3.50
CA GLN A 251 19.20 -13.32 3.60
C GLN A 251 18.38 -13.92 2.46
N ASN A 252 18.96 -14.84 1.72
CA ASN A 252 18.22 -15.61 0.73
C ASN A 252 17.76 -16.91 1.38
N ASP A 253 16.44 -17.10 1.48
CA ASP A 253 15.84 -18.36 1.93
C ASP A 253 15.75 -19.32 0.73
N MET A 254 16.92 -19.58 0.16
CA MET A 254 17.14 -20.44 -1.00
C MET A 254 17.96 -21.65 -0.56
N THR A 255 17.50 -22.84 -0.94
CA THR A 255 18.35 -24.04 -0.90
C THR A 255 19.56 -23.83 -1.80
N GLU A 256 20.73 -24.37 -1.43
CA GLU A 256 22.02 -24.17 -2.12
C GLU A 256 21.91 -24.42 -3.65
N ASP A 257 21.08 -25.37 -4.07
CA ASP A 257 20.78 -25.68 -5.48
C ASP A 257 20.14 -24.51 -6.27
N SER A 258 19.35 -23.67 -5.60
CA SER A 258 18.65 -22.52 -6.22
C SER A 258 19.60 -21.35 -6.48
N MET A 259 20.69 -21.23 -5.69
CA MET A 259 21.70 -20.17 -5.84
C MET A 259 22.59 -20.43 -7.07
N PHE A 260 22.96 -21.69 -7.32
CA PHE A 260 23.74 -22.07 -8.51
C PHE A 260 22.96 -21.84 -9.81
N ALA A 261 21.65 -22.11 -9.82
CA ALA A 261 20.83 -21.93 -11.01
C ALA A 261 20.47 -20.47 -11.29
N TYR A 262 20.32 -19.62 -10.25
CA TYR A 262 20.16 -18.18 -10.44
C TYR A 262 21.39 -17.56 -11.11
N LYS A 263 22.58 -17.97 -10.66
CA LYS A 263 23.86 -17.52 -11.22
C LYS A 263 24.07 -18.03 -12.66
N ALA A 264 23.65 -19.27 -12.95
CA ALA A 264 23.71 -19.83 -14.31
C ALA A 264 22.77 -19.13 -15.30
N ILE A 265 21.56 -18.73 -14.88
CA ILE A 265 20.62 -17.97 -15.74
C ILE A 265 21.11 -16.54 -15.97
N GLU A 266 21.73 -15.92 -14.96
CA GLU A 266 22.34 -14.60 -15.10
C GLU A 266 23.52 -14.60 -16.09
N GLU A 267 24.26 -15.72 -16.19
CA GLU A 267 25.35 -15.91 -17.16
C GLU A 267 24.86 -16.31 -18.57
N LEU A 268 23.63 -16.79 -18.72
CA LEU A 268 23.04 -17.21 -20.01
C LEU A 268 22.15 -16.14 -20.67
N GLY A 269 21.90 -15.01 -19.99
CA GLY A 269 21.02 -13.94 -20.46
C GLY A 269 21.57 -13.03 -21.57
N ASP A 270 22.66 -13.40 -22.25
CA ASP A 270 23.28 -12.61 -23.32
C ASP A 270 23.67 -13.43 -24.57
N THR A 271 23.06 -14.61 -24.77
CA THR A 271 23.24 -15.38 -26.01
C THR A 271 21.90 -15.95 -26.47
N ASP A 272 21.28 -15.25 -27.43
CA ASP A 272 20.31 -15.84 -28.37
C ASP A 272 21.03 -16.91 -29.21
N GLU A 273 21.19 -18.12 -28.69
CA GLU A 273 21.45 -19.30 -29.51
C GLU A 273 20.58 -20.47 -29.01
N GLU A 274 19.55 -20.76 -29.82
CA GLU A 274 18.74 -21.97 -29.71
C GLU A 274 19.62 -23.21 -29.95
N GLU A 275 20.05 -23.90 -28.89
CA GLU A 275 20.45 -25.30 -29.01
C GLU A 275 19.79 -26.15 -27.93
N GLU A 276 18.97 -27.09 -28.39
CA GLU A 276 18.39 -28.17 -27.60
C GLU A 276 19.49 -29.05 -26.99
N VAL A 277 19.62 -29.04 -25.65
CA VAL A 277 20.50 -29.99 -24.96
C VAL A 277 19.68 -30.89 -24.03
N MET A 278 19.32 -32.07 -24.54
CA MET A 278 18.80 -33.17 -23.71
C MET A 278 19.87 -33.65 -22.70
N PRO A 279 19.52 -33.90 -21.42
CA PRO A 279 20.49 -34.40 -20.45
C PRO A 279 20.68 -35.93 -20.58
N LYS A 280 21.89 -36.36 -20.94
CA LYS A 280 22.31 -37.77 -20.92
C LYS A 280 22.45 -38.26 -19.47
N SER A 281 21.52 -39.13 -19.07
CA SER A 281 21.61 -39.93 -17.84
C SER A 281 22.67 -41.03 -17.95
N ARG A 282 23.50 -41.12 -16.91
CA ARG A 282 24.53 -42.13 -16.69
C ARG A 282 23.89 -43.47 -16.34
N ARG A 283 24.17 -44.56 -17.08
CA ARG A 283 24.11 -45.92 -16.54
C ARG A 283 25.27 -46.80 -16.98
N ARG A 284 25.75 -47.55 -15.99
CA ARG A 284 26.83 -48.54 -15.97
C ARG A 284 26.57 -49.68 -16.96
N GLY A 285 27.66 -50.26 -17.47
CA GLY A 285 27.66 -51.15 -18.61
C GLY A 285 27.29 -52.62 -18.36
N ALA A 286 27.20 -53.32 -19.48
CA ALA A 286 27.52 -54.71 -19.71
C ALA A 286 27.57 -54.90 -21.23
N SER A 287 28.58 -55.62 -21.70
CA SER A 287 28.82 -55.99 -23.09
C SER A 287 28.05 -57.26 -23.47
N GLU A 288 27.34 -57.26 -24.59
CA GLU A 288 27.46 -58.22 -25.71
C GLU A 288 26.47 -57.89 -26.88
N PRO A 289 26.76 -58.31 -28.14
CA PRO A 289 26.04 -57.90 -29.34
C PRO A 289 25.23 -59.03 -30.03
N MET A 290 24.19 -58.65 -30.78
CA MET A 290 23.44 -59.34 -31.88
C MET A 290 21.96 -58.97 -31.74
N GLU A 291 21.10 -58.87 -32.75
CA GLU A 291 21.13 -58.85 -34.22
C GLU A 291 19.76 -58.26 -34.62
N ILE A 292 19.64 -57.81 -35.87
CA ILE A 292 18.43 -57.20 -36.45
C ILE A 292 17.38 -58.30 -36.71
N ASP A 293 16.12 -58.08 -36.33
CA ASP A 293 15.00 -58.53 -37.16
C ASP A 293 13.75 -57.64 -36.98
N ASN A 294 13.10 -57.38 -38.12
CA ASN A 294 11.81 -56.68 -38.24
C ASN A 294 10.69 -57.69 -38.00
N GLU A 295 9.62 -57.30 -37.29
CA GLU A 295 8.27 -57.72 -37.66
C GLU A 295 7.24 -56.76 -37.04
N GLU A 296 6.34 -56.30 -37.91
CA GLU A 296 5.11 -55.58 -37.62
C GLU A 296 4.20 -56.48 -36.77
N ASP A 297 3.48 -55.93 -35.80
CA ASP A 297 2.09 -56.30 -35.57
C ASP A 297 1.38 -55.30 -34.63
N GLU A 298 0.19 -54.97 -35.10
CA GLU A 298 -0.86 -54.17 -34.51
C GLU A 298 -1.40 -54.84 -33.24
N ASP A 299 -1.69 -54.08 -32.17
CA ASP A 299 -2.96 -54.31 -31.46
C ASP A 299 -3.35 -53.19 -30.48
N GLU A 300 -4.66 -53.01 -30.44
CA GLU A 300 -5.46 -51.97 -29.82
C GLU A 300 -5.54 -52.08 -28.29
N SER A 301 -5.79 -50.95 -27.61
CA SER A 301 -6.96 -50.81 -26.73
C SER A 301 -7.11 -49.38 -26.19
N VAL A 302 -8.23 -48.81 -26.60
CA VAL A 302 -8.96 -47.69 -26.02
C VAL A 302 -9.62 -48.20 -24.73
N ASP A 303 -9.64 -47.40 -23.66
CA ASP A 303 -10.75 -47.48 -22.72
C ASP A 303 -11.07 -46.09 -22.14
N GLU A 304 -12.31 -45.70 -22.40
CA GLU A 304 -12.96 -44.45 -22.05
C GLU A 304 -13.61 -44.55 -20.64
N ASP A 305 -14.08 -43.41 -20.15
CA ASP A 305 -15.22 -43.26 -19.24
C ASP A 305 -15.07 -43.54 -17.74
N PHE A 306 -14.84 -42.45 -16.99
CA PHE A 306 -15.47 -42.29 -15.67
C PHE A 306 -16.11 -40.89 -15.54
N ILE A 307 -17.37 -40.81 -15.98
CA ILE A 307 -18.32 -39.74 -15.67
C ILE A 307 -19.17 -40.22 -14.49
N ALA A 308 -19.28 -39.41 -13.44
CA ALA A 308 -20.34 -39.53 -12.45
C ALA A 308 -20.95 -38.14 -12.22
N GLU A 309 -22.15 -37.98 -12.76
CA GLU A 309 -23.07 -36.86 -12.54
C GLU A 309 -23.68 -36.88 -11.12
N ASP A 310 -24.12 -35.69 -10.74
CA ASP A 310 -25.29 -35.36 -9.92
C ASP A 310 -25.37 -35.82 -8.46
N ASN A 311 -25.24 -34.83 -7.57
CA ASN A 311 -26.14 -34.71 -6.42
C ASN A 311 -26.54 -33.24 -6.24
N GLU A 312 -27.75 -32.93 -6.73
CA GLU A 312 -28.58 -31.83 -6.28
C GLU A 312 -28.79 -31.92 -4.76
N SER A 313 -28.58 -30.82 -4.04
CA SER A 313 -29.08 -30.66 -2.68
C SER A 313 -29.54 -29.22 -2.50
N ASP A 314 -30.79 -29.00 -2.87
CA ASP A 314 -31.65 -27.92 -2.39
C ASP A 314 -31.61 -27.87 -0.86
N VAL A 315 -31.21 -26.73 -0.29
CA VAL A 315 -31.44 -26.42 1.12
C VAL A 315 -32.18 -25.08 1.18
N ALA A 316 -33.40 -25.17 1.68
CA ALA A 316 -34.45 -24.17 1.66
C ALA A 316 -34.11 -22.88 2.43
N GLU A 317 -34.56 -21.77 1.85
CA GLU A 317 -34.77 -20.49 2.53
C GLU A 317 -35.97 -20.62 3.51
N GLU A 318 -35.74 -20.35 4.79
CA GLU A 318 -36.83 -19.99 5.71
C GLU A 318 -36.53 -18.61 6.34
N TYR A 319 -37.36 -17.66 5.92
CA TYR A 319 -37.63 -16.37 6.53
C TYR A 319 -38.25 -16.55 7.93
N ASP A 320 -37.81 -15.76 8.92
CA ASP A 320 -38.65 -15.42 10.08
C ASP A 320 -38.68 -13.89 10.27
N GLU A 321 -39.75 -13.29 9.76
CA GLU A 321 -40.13 -11.90 9.97
C GLU A 321 -41.20 -11.83 11.09
N ASN A 322 -40.80 -11.57 12.34
CA ASN A 322 -41.64 -10.83 13.29
C ASN A 322 -40.90 -10.45 14.59
N TYR A 323 -40.38 -9.22 14.65
CA TYR A 323 -40.17 -8.54 15.92
C TYR A 323 -40.59 -7.07 15.82
N GLN A 324 -41.87 -6.81 16.11
CA GLN A 324 -42.42 -5.49 16.39
C GLN A 324 -42.83 -5.41 17.87
N GLY A 325 -42.54 -4.26 18.49
CA GLY A 325 -43.22 -3.82 19.71
C GLY A 325 -42.36 -3.11 20.75
N SER A 326 -42.23 -1.78 20.60
CA SER A 326 -42.55 -0.75 21.62
C SER A 326 -42.05 -0.97 23.06
N GLY A 327 -41.30 -0.07 23.71
CA GLY A 327 -41.59 1.36 23.86
C GLY A 327 -41.90 1.67 25.34
N SER A 328 -41.12 2.60 25.91
CA SER A 328 -41.40 3.42 27.11
C SER A 328 -41.10 2.90 28.53
N SER A 329 -40.09 3.55 29.13
CA SER A 329 -40.09 4.28 30.41
C SER A 329 -40.48 3.62 31.76
N SER A 330 -39.58 3.84 32.73
CA SER A 330 -39.81 4.39 34.09
C SER A 330 -39.78 3.42 35.29
N SER A 331 -38.93 3.82 36.27
CA SER A 331 -39.03 3.71 37.76
C SER A 331 -39.11 2.30 38.39
N GLU A 332 -38.14 1.90 39.22
CA GLU A 332 -38.07 2.13 40.70
C GLU A 332 -39.36 1.72 41.44
N GLN A 333 -39.40 1.08 42.60
CA GLN A 333 -38.53 0.29 43.49
C GLN A 333 -39.53 -0.24 44.56
N ASP A 334 -39.19 -1.32 45.26
CA ASP A 334 -39.85 -1.83 46.50
C ASP A 334 -41.26 -2.44 46.44
N ASP A 335 -41.37 -3.76 46.74
CA ASP A 335 -41.91 -4.20 48.04
C ASP A 335 -41.78 -5.73 48.24
N GLU A 336 -41.49 -6.12 49.48
CA GLU A 336 -41.13 -7.48 49.97
C GLU A 336 -42.29 -8.52 50.00
N PRO A 337 -41.99 -9.83 50.16
CA PRO A 337 -42.89 -10.94 49.82
C PRO A 337 -43.71 -11.48 51.00
N PRO A 338 -44.73 -12.32 50.72
CA PRO A 338 -44.97 -13.44 51.63
C PRO A 338 -45.26 -14.82 50.97
N LYS A 339 -44.45 -15.77 51.44
CA LYS A 339 -44.73 -17.16 51.92
C LYS A 339 -45.59 -18.17 51.12
N LYS A 340 -44.91 -19.30 50.88
CA LYS A 340 -45.34 -20.67 50.51
C LYS A 340 -46.59 -21.20 51.22
N LYS A 341 -47.43 -21.97 50.49
CA LYS A 341 -47.67 -23.43 50.73
C LYS A 341 -48.54 -24.12 49.65
N ALA A 342 -47.90 -25.07 48.97
CA ALA A 342 -48.29 -26.47 48.66
C ALA A 342 -49.70 -26.89 48.14
N LYS A 343 -49.62 -27.59 46.98
CA LYS A 343 -50.19 -28.92 46.61
C LYS A 343 -51.70 -29.08 46.28
N ARG A 344 -52.02 -29.40 45.01
CA ARG A 344 -52.41 -30.73 44.44
C ARG A 344 -52.98 -30.54 43.02
N LYS A 345 -52.36 -31.14 42.00
CA LYS A 345 -52.83 -32.34 41.24
C LYS A 345 -54.29 -32.31 40.80
N LYS A 346 -54.48 -32.29 39.48
CA LYS A 346 -55.16 -33.39 38.80
C LYS A 346 -54.25 -33.91 37.69
#